data_AF-A0A5K0XBK9-F1
#
_entry.id   AF-A0A5K0XBK9-F1
#
_cell.length_a   1.000
_cell.length_b   1.000
_cell.length_c   1.000
_cell.angle_alpha   90.00
_cell.angle_beta   90.00
_cell.angle_gamma   90.00
#
_symmetry.space_group_name_H-M   'P 1'
#
loop_
_entity.id
_entity.type
_entity.pdbx_description
1 polymer ?
#
loop_
_entity_poly.entity_id
_entity_poly.type
_entity_poly.pdbx_seq_one_letter_code
_entity_poly.pdbx_strand_id
1 'polypeptide(L)'
;GWLIDQSKPIIFSMARLDRVKNITGLVEWYGKSTKLRELVNLVVVAGFQAAQKFNDKEEMEEIAKMHWLIEKYKLNGQMCWISSQLNRARNGELYRYIADTRGAFVQ
;
A
#
# COMPACT_ATOMS: atom_id res chain seq x y z
N GLY A 1 -9.16 -2.82 0.56
CA GLY A 1 -9.31 -3.01 -0.90
C GLY A 1 -9.33 -4.49 -1.22
N TRP A 2 -9.44 -4.86 -2.50
CA TRP A 2 -9.31 -6.24 -2.99
C TRP A 2 -8.40 -6.28 -4.22
N LEU A 3 -7.81 -7.44 -4.49
CA LEU A 3 -7.00 -7.69 -5.69
C LEU A 3 -7.81 -8.56 -6.66
N ILE A 4 -7.83 -8.18 -7.94
CA ILE A 4 -8.57 -8.91 -8.99
C ILE A 4 -7.84 -10.20 -9.35
N ASP A 5 -6.53 -10.12 -9.56
CA ASP A 5 -5.70 -11.26 -9.92
C ASP A 5 -4.77 -11.62 -8.76
N GLN A 6 -5.10 -12.67 -8.03
CA GLN A 6 -4.32 -13.13 -6.87
C GLN A 6 -3.11 -13.98 -7.27
N SER A 7 -2.96 -14.34 -8.54
CA SER A 7 -1.82 -15.13 -9.03
C SER A 7 -0.56 -14.28 -9.24
N LYS A 8 -0.71 -12.96 -9.37
CA LYS A 8 0.42 -12.04 -9.57
C LYS A 8 1.27 -11.92 -8.30
N PRO A 9 2.60 -11.82 -8.44
CA PRO A 9 3.47 -11.47 -7.33
C PRO A 9 3.07 -10.15 -6.70
N ILE A 10 3.38 -10.00 -5.41
CA ILE A 10 3.04 -8.80 -4.64
C ILE A 10 4.30 -7.98 -4.37
N ILE A 11 4.26 -6.70 -4.75
CA ILE A 11 5.15 -5.70 -4.16
C ILE A 11 4.52 -5.23 -2.85
N PHE A 12 5.28 -5.30 -1.78
CA PHE A 12 4.83 -5.03 -0.42
C PHE A 12 5.61 -3.89 0.21
N SER A 13 4.90 -2.99 0.91
CA SER A 13 5.52 -1.99 1.79
C SER A 13 4.73 -1.85 3.09
N MET A 14 5.45 -1.67 4.20
CA MET A 14 4.87 -1.45 5.52
C MET A 14 5.60 -0.31 6.22
N ALA A 15 4.94 0.82 6.43
CA ALA A 15 5.50 1.95 7.14
C ALA A 15 4.42 2.83 7.77
N ARG A 16 4.82 3.78 8.61
CA ARG A 16 3.92 4.88 9.00
C ARG A 16 3.60 5.73 7.78
N LEU A 17 2.43 6.35 7.78
CA LEU A 17 2.00 7.24 6.72
C LEU A 17 2.37 8.68 7.08
N ASP A 18 3.63 9.02 6.81
CA ASP A 18 4.18 10.37 6.97
C ASP A 18 4.98 10.74 5.70
N ARG A 19 5.33 12.02 5.53
CA ARG A 19 6.03 12.48 4.31
C ARG A 19 7.42 11.89 4.17
N VAL A 20 8.09 11.59 5.27
CA VAL A 20 9.47 11.05 5.26
C VAL A 20 9.48 9.63 4.70
N LYS A 21 8.47 8.82 5.04
CA LYS A 21 8.31 7.46 4.50
C LYS A 21 7.87 7.42 3.04
N ASN A 22 7.30 8.51 2.52
CA ASN A 22 6.98 8.69 1.10
C ASN A 22 6.18 7.53 0.47
N ILE A 23 5.25 6.94 1.23
CA ILE A 23 4.40 5.85 0.75
C ILE A 23 3.51 6.31 -0.41
N THR A 24 3.03 7.56 -0.38
CA THR A 24 2.28 8.14 -1.51
C THR A 24 3.12 8.25 -2.78
N GLY A 25 4.42 8.51 -2.67
CA GLY A 25 5.34 8.50 -3.80
C GLY A 25 5.46 7.13 -4.47
N LEU A 26 5.56 6.07 -3.67
CA LEU A 26 5.54 4.69 -4.18
C LEU A 26 4.24 4.39 -4.95
N VAL A 27 3.09 4.78 -4.40
CA VAL A 27 1.79 4.59 -5.04
C VAL A 27 1.70 5.38 -6.35
N GLU A 28 2.25 6.59 -6.39
CA GLU A 28 2.31 7.39 -7.61
C GLU A 28 3.19 6.75 -8.68
N TRP A 29 4.38 6.23 -8.32
CA TRP A 29 5.26 5.52 -9.25
C TRP A 29 4.62 4.26 -9.81
N TYR A 30 3.99 3.47 -8.94
CA TYR A 30 3.24 2.28 -9.35
C TYR A 30 2.10 2.66 -10.30
N GLY A 31 1.31 3.69 -9.96
CA GLY A 31 0.18 4.14 -10.78
C GLY A 31 0.57 4.63 -12.17
N LYS A 32 1.74 5.27 -12.30
CA LYS A 32 2.30 5.75 -13.57
C LYS A 32 2.89 4.65 -14.45
N SER A 33 3.31 3.51 -13.88
CA SER A 33 3.99 2.45 -14.62
C SER A 33 3.04 1.32 -15.00
N THR A 34 2.47 1.40 -16.21
CA THR A 34 1.58 0.34 -16.75
C THR A 34 2.27 -1.02 -16.78
N LYS A 35 3.55 -1.04 -17.19
CA LYS A 35 4.35 -2.28 -17.23
C LYS A 35 4.46 -2.93 -15.85
N LEU A 36 4.65 -2.15 -14.79
CA LEU A 36 4.72 -2.70 -13.43
C LEU A 36 3.35 -3.25 -12.99
N ARG A 37 2.28 -2.49 -13.26
CA ARG A 37 0.90 -2.87 -12.94
C ARG A 37 0.42 -4.15 -13.63
N GLU A 38 0.92 -4.40 -14.83
CA GLU A 38 0.63 -5.64 -15.56
C GLU A 38 1.29 -6.86 -14.89
N LEU A 39 2.49 -6.70 -14.35
CA LEU A 39 3.29 -7.79 -13.78
C LEU A 39 2.96 -8.12 -12.33
N VAL A 40 2.66 -7.12 -11.50
CA VAL A 40 2.56 -7.29 -10.04
C VAL A 40 1.42 -6.48 -9.43
N ASN A 41 0.92 -6.97 -8.29
CA ASN A 41 0.02 -6.21 -7.43
C ASN A 41 0.82 -5.37 -6.43
N LEU A 42 0.23 -4.28 -5.94
CA LEU A 42 0.80 -3.46 -4.88
C LEU A 42 0.01 -3.63 -3.58
N VAL A 43 0.68 -4.01 -2.49
CA VAL A 43 0.09 -4.05 -1.15
C VAL A 43 0.84 -3.09 -0.24
N VAL A 44 0.10 -2.15 0.36
CA VAL A 44 0.65 -1.13 1.25
C VAL A 44 -0.04 -1.23 2.60
N VAL A 45 0.74 -1.44 3.66
CA VAL A 45 0.29 -1.37 5.05
C VAL A 45 0.78 -0.05 5.64
N ALA A 46 -0.08 0.96 5.69
CA ALA A 46 0.31 2.28 6.19
C ALA A 46 -0.88 3.07 6.74
N GLY A 47 -0.64 3.81 7.83
CA GLY A 47 -1.63 4.71 8.45
C GLY A 47 -2.93 4.00 8.81
N PHE A 48 -4.02 4.76 8.90
CA PHE A 48 -5.37 4.25 9.03
C PHE A 48 -6.26 4.88 7.95
N GLN A 49 -7.18 4.09 7.38
CA GLN A 49 -8.08 4.59 6.32
C GLN A 49 -9.13 5.59 6.81
N ALA A 50 -9.40 5.63 8.12
CA ALA A 50 -10.38 6.54 8.70
C ALA A 50 -9.66 7.76 9.32
N ALA A 51 -9.87 8.93 8.72
CA ALA A 51 -9.33 10.21 9.20
C ALA A 51 -9.80 10.60 10.62
N GLN A 52 -10.86 9.99 11.14
CA GLN A 52 -11.52 10.38 12.40
C GLN A 52 -10.72 10.13 13.69
N LYS A 53 -9.50 9.56 13.62
CA LYS A 53 -8.70 9.22 14.80
C LYS A 53 -7.39 10.02 14.98
N PHE A 54 -7.11 11.02 14.14
CA PHE A 54 -5.79 11.68 14.16
C PHE A 54 -5.85 13.16 14.52
N ASN A 55 -4.97 13.56 15.44
CA ASN A 55 -4.64 14.95 15.76
C ASN A 55 -3.48 15.49 14.89
N ASP A 56 -2.93 14.68 13.97
CA ASP A 56 -1.76 15.02 13.17
C ASP A 56 -2.16 15.44 11.75
N LYS A 57 -1.87 16.70 11.42
CA LYS A 57 -2.19 17.32 10.14
C LYS A 57 -1.42 16.68 8.98
N GLU A 58 -0.20 16.21 9.22
CA GLU A 58 0.64 15.61 8.17
C GLU A 58 0.07 14.26 7.71
N GLU A 59 -0.33 13.41 8.64
CA GLU A 59 -0.93 12.10 8.35
C GLU A 59 -2.26 12.28 7.59
N MET A 60 -3.05 13.31 7.93
CA MET A 60 -4.27 13.64 7.19
C MET A 60 -4.02 14.06 5.73
N GLU A 61 -2.98 14.87 5.47
CA GLU A 61 -2.61 15.26 4.10
C GLU A 61 -2.18 14.06 3.27
N GLU A 62 -1.38 13.16 3.84
CA GLU A 62 -0.94 11.94 3.15
C GLU A 62 -2.09 10.94 2.92
N ILE A 63 -3.04 10.81 3.86
CA ILE A 63 -4.28 10.04 3.66
C ILE A 63 -5.10 10.60 2.49
N ALA A 64 -5.32 11.91 2.45
CA ALA A 64 -6.05 12.55 1.36
C ALA A 64 -5.36 12.33 0.01
N LYS A 65 -4.02 12.43 -0.01
CA LYS A 65 -3.20 12.17 -1.19
C LYS A 65 -3.28 10.70 -1.63
N MET A 66 -3.26 9.74 -0.70
CA MET A 66 -3.47 8.31 -0.99
C MET A 66 -4.81 8.07 -1.70
N HIS A 67 -5.90 8.61 -1.16
CA HIS A 67 -7.23 8.49 -1.77
C HIS A 67 -7.25 9.08 -3.19
N TRP A 68 -6.70 10.28 -3.37
CA TRP A 68 -6.63 10.93 -4.67
C TRP A 68 -5.81 10.14 -5.69
N LEU A 69 -4.68 9.55 -5.29
CA LEU A 69 -3.85 8.72 -6.18
C LEU A 69 -4.57 7.43 -6.61
N ILE A 70 -5.27 6.78 -5.68
CA ILE A 70 -6.06 5.58 -5.97
C ILE A 70 -7.13 5.86 -7.02
N GLU A 71 -7.84 6.99 -6.88
CA GLU A 71 -8.87 7.42 -7.83
C GLU A 71 -8.26 7.84 -9.17
N LYS A 72 -7.25 8.72 -9.15
CA LYS A 72 -6.58 9.24 -10.34
C LYS A 72 -6.01 8.15 -11.24
N TYR A 73 -5.35 7.15 -10.65
CA TYR A 73 -4.70 6.07 -11.40
C TYR A 73 -5.57 4.81 -11.54
N LYS A 74 -6.82 4.84 -11.04
CA LYS A 74 -7.76 3.72 -11.02
C LYS A 74 -7.11 2.44 -10.50
N LEU A 75 -6.56 2.51 -9.29
CA LEU A 75 -5.76 1.43 -8.70
C LEU A 75 -6.60 0.32 -8.05
N ASN A 76 -7.92 0.49 -7.98
CA ASN A 76 -8.83 -0.53 -7.46
C ASN A 76 -8.66 -1.85 -8.22
N GLY A 77 -8.43 -2.94 -7.48
CA GLY A 77 -8.21 -4.27 -8.05
C GLY A 77 -6.76 -4.63 -8.35
N GLN A 78 -5.84 -3.65 -8.33
CA GLN A 78 -4.39 -3.86 -8.54
C GLN A 78 -3.59 -3.48 -7.29
N MET A 79 -4.16 -2.59 -6.48
CA MET A 79 -3.60 -2.15 -5.22
C MET A 79 -4.51 -2.49 -4.05
N CYS A 80 -3.92 -2.98 -2.96
CA CYS A 80 -4.59 -3.10 -1.67
C CYS A 80 -3.90 -2.22 -0.62
N TRP A 81 -4.59 -1.16 -0.19
CA TRP A 81 -4.22 -0.42 1.00
C TRP A 81 -4.85 -1.09 2.23
N ILE A 82 -4.03 -1.35 3.25
CA ILE A 82 -4.39 -1.98 4.52
C ILE A 82 -4.01 -1.02 5.66
N SER A 83 -4.93 -0.80 6.60
CA SER A 83 -4.63 -0.04 7.82
C SER A 83 -3.60 -0.77 8.69
N SER A 84 -2.72 0.00 9.33
CA SER A 84 -1.63 -0.48 10.18
C SER A 84 -2.09 -1.54 11.17
N GLN A 85 -1.37 -2.66 11.23
CA GLN A 85 -1.66 -3.77 12.13
C GLN A 85 -0.77 -3.69 13.37
N LEU A 86 -1.36 -3.75 14.57
CA LEU A 86 -0.64 -3.76 15.84
C LEU A 86 -0.09 -5.15 16.22
N ASN A 87 -0.53 -6.21 15.55
CA ASN A 87 -0.15 -7.59 15.87
C ASN A 87 1.14 -8.00 15.14
N ARG A 88 2.25 -8.04 15.89
CA ARG A 88 3.59 -8.38 15.37
C ARG A 88 3.70 -9.83 14.85
N ALA A 89 3.03 -10.80 15.50
CA ALA A 89 3.08 -12.20 15.07
C ALA A 89 2.44 -12.37 13.68
N ARG A 90 1.29 -11.70 13.46
CA ARG A 90 0.63 -11.68 12.15
C ARG A 90 1.49 -10.97 11.09
N ASN A 91 2.20 -9.92 11.45
CA ASN A 91 3.10 -9.23 10.51
C ASN A 91 4.23 -10.16 10.03
N GLY A 92 4.75 -11.04 10.90
CA GLY A 92 5.75 -12.03 10.51
C GLY A 92 5.21 -13.08 9.52
N GLU A 93 3.95 -13.49 9.65
CA GLU A 93 3.29 -14.34 8.64
C GLU A 93 3.05 -13.59 7.33
N LEU A 94 2.71 -12.30 7.41
CA LEU A 94 2.51 -11.48 6.21
C LEU A 94 3.77 -11.42 5.35
N TYR A 95 4.95 -11.18 5.94
CA TYR A 95 6.21 -11.20 5.20
C TYR A 95 6.49 -12.56 4.53
N ARG A 96 6.22 -13.67 5.23
CA ARG A 96 6.37 -15.03 4.66
C ARG A 96 5.43 -15.26 3.48
N TYR A 97 4.17 -14.85 3.63
CA TYR A 97 3.18 -14.93 2.56
C TYR A 97 3.60 -14.13 1.32
N ILE A 98 4.15 -12.92 1.48
CA ILE A 98 4.67 -12.15 0.34
C ILE A 98 5.81 -12.90 -0.35
N ALA A 99 6.72 -13.52 0.41
CA ALA A 99 7.80 -14.33 -0.15
C ALA A 99 7.27 -15.55 -0.93
N ASP A 100 6.21 -16.21 -0.44
CA ASP A 100 5.57 -17.33 -1.14
C ASP A 100 4.98 -16.91 -2.50
N THR A 101 4.47 -15.68 -2.61
CA THR A 101 4.03 -15.11 -3.91
C THR A 101 5.17 -14.75 -4.85
N ARG A 102 6.43 -15.01 -4.48
CA ARG A 102 7.64 -14.51 -5.15
C ARG A 102 7.63 -13.00 -5.32
N GLY A 103 7.05 -12.32 -4.33
CA GLY A 103 6.94 -10.88 -4.26
C GLY A 103 8.25 -10.19 -3.91
N ALA A 104 8.17 -8.88 -3.70
CA ALA A 104 9.30 -8.06 -3.29
C ALA A 104 8.89 -7.07 -2.18
N PHE A 105 9.83 -6.72 -1.32
CA PHE A 105 9.66 -5.66 -0.35
C PHE A 105 10.29 -4.36 -0.87
N VAL A 106 9.61 -3.23 -0.67
CA VAL A 106 10.09 -1.90 -1.05
C VAL A 106 9.91 -0.92 0.11
N GLN A 107 10.91 -0.06 0.33
CA GLN A 107 11.00 0.87 1.45
C GLN A 107 11.53 2.24 0.99
#